data_AF-A0A183DB20-F1
#
_entry.id   AF-A0A183DB20-F1
#
_cell.length_a   1.000
_cell.length_b   1.000
_cell.length_c   1.000
_cell.angle_alpha   90.00
_cell.angle_beta   90.00
_cell.angle_gamma   90.00
#
_symmetry.space_group_name_H-M   'P 1'
#
loop_
_entity.id
_entity.type
_entity.pdbx_description
1 polymer ?
#
loop_
_entity_poly.entity_id
_entity_poly.type
_entity_poly.pdbx_seq_one_letter_code
_entity_poly.pdbx_strand_id
1 'polypeptide(L)'
;MNIGRLYDNLGNIRQWWDNATIEKFESKAQCIEDQYSAYVLEQVDMKINGRSTKGENIADNGGLKQAYSAYKKYERSHPQYTLLPGVNLTHDQLFFLNYAQVWLLQIC
;
A
#
# COMPACT_ATOMS: atom_id res chain seq x y z
N MET A 1 1.68 -3.91 -13.96
CA MET A 1 2.15 -5.32 -14.10
C MET A 1 2.38 -5.90 -12.70
N ASN A 2 1.80 -7.06 -12.36
CA ASN A 2 2.04 -7.74 -11.07
C ASN A 2 2.89 -8.99 -11.30
N ILE A 3 4.20 -8.81 -11.50
CA ILE A 3 5.08 -9.90 -11.94
C ILE A 3 5.61 -10.75 -10.78
N GLY A 4 5.74 -10.18 -9.57
CA GLY A 4 6.33 -10.88 -8.42
C GLY A 4 5.64 -12.21 -8.08
N ARG A 5 4.30 -12.27 -8.20
CA ARG A 5 3.54 -13.51 -7.92
C ARG A 5 3.86 -14.67 -8.87
N LEU A 6 4.44 -14.40 -10.04
CA LEU A 6 4.77 -15.43 -11.03
C LEU A 6 6.05 -16.19 -10.67
N TYR A 7 6.83 -15.65 -9.73
CA TYR A 7 8.08 -16.25 -9.27
C TYR A 7 7.81 -17.08 -8.01
N ASP A 8 8.35 -18.29 -7.98
CA ASP A 8 8.40 -19.08 -6.76
C ASP A 8 9.50 -18.57 -5.80
N ASN A 9 9.64 -19.22 -4.64
CA ASN A 9 10.62 -18.87 -3.63
C ASN A 9 12.10 -19.02 -4.08
N LEU A 10 12.35 -19.70 -5.20
CA LEU A 10 13.67 -19.87 -5.80
C LEU A 10 13.90 -18.87 -6.95
N GLY A 11 12.91 -18.04 -7.28
CA GLY A 11 12.98 -17.09 -8.38
C GLY A 11 12.67 -17.70 -9.76
N ASN A 12 12.04 -18.88 -9.82
CA ASN A 12 11.62 -19.48 -11.09
C ASN A 12 10.21 -19.02 -11.49
N ILE A 13 10.00 -18.76 -12.79
CA ILE A 13 8.67 -18.49 -13.32
C ILE A 13 7.89 -19.81 -13.41
N ARG A 14 6.88 -19.97 -12.56
CA ARG A 14 5.97 -21.12 -12.60
C ARG A 14 4.62 -20.77 -12.00
N GLN A 15 3.55 -21.45 -12.42
CA GLN A 15 2.28 -21.33 -11.72
C GLN A 15 2.30 -22.20 -10.46
N TRP A 16 2.50 -21.56 -9.30
CA TRP A 16 2.55 -22.23 -7.99
C TRP A 16 1.31 -21.94 -7.13
N TRP A 17 0.36 -21.15 -7.64
CA TRP A 17 -0.95 -20.92 -7.04
C TRP A 17 -2.03 -21.76 -7.72
N ASP A 18 -3.00 -22.21 -6.94
CA ASP A 18 -4.22 -22.79 -7.49
C ASP A 18 -5.06 -21.72 -8.23
N ASN A 19 -5.95 -22.19 -9.11
CA ASN A 19 -6.75 -21.31 -9.96
C ASN A 19 -7.70 -20.40 -9.16
N ALA A 20 -8.23 -20.87 -8.02
CA ALA A 20 -9.14 -20.07 -7.19
C ALA A 20 -8.41 -18.91 -6.50
N THR A 21 -7.15 -19.12 -6.11
CA THR A 21 -6.27 -18.08 -5.56
C THR A 21 -5.91 -17.04 -6.62
N ILE A 22 -5.62 -17.49 -7.86
CA ILE A 22 -5.36 -16.58 -8.99
C ILE A 22 -6.58 -15.70 -9.27
N GLU A 23 -7.77 -16.29 -9.35
CA GLU A 23 -9.02 -15.56 -9.61
C GLU A 23 -9.29 -14.48 -8.55
N LYS A 24 -9.17 -14.84 -7.27
CA LYS A 24 -9.34 -13.90 -6.15
C LYS A 24 -8.28 -12.79 -6.16
N PHE A 25 -7.04 -13.11 -6.54
CA PHE A 25 -5.98 -12.12 -6.66
C PHE A 25 -6.28 -11.14 -7.78
N GLU A 26 -6.62 -11.62 -8.98
CA GLU A 26 -6.92 -10.75 -10.12
C GLU A 26 -8.14 -9.87 -9.86
N SER A 27 -9.19 -10.39 -9.20
CA SER A 27 -10.33 -9.58 -8.79
C SER A 27 -9.93 -8.40 -7.88
N LYS A 28 -9.07 -8.62 -6.89
CA LYS A 28 -8.57 -7.54 -6.02
C LYS A 28 -7.63 -6.60 -6.74
N ALA A 29 -6.77 -7.13 -7.61
CA ALA A 29 -5.87 -6.33 -8.42
C ALA A 29 -6.64 -5.41 -9.39
N GLN A 30 -7.78 -5.88 -9.92
CA GLN A 30 -8.67 -5.07 -10.76
C GLN A 30 -9.26 -3.90 -9.98
N CYS A 31 -9.68 -4.11 -8.73
CA CYS A 31 -10.19 -3.01 -7.89
C CYS A 31 -9.14 -1.90 -7.69
N ILE A 32 -7.87 -2.26 -7.47
CA ILE A 32 -6.77 -1.28 -7.39
C ILE A 32 -6.56 -0.59 -8.75
N GLU A 33 -6.61 -1.33 -9.85
CA GLU A 33 -6.48 -0.77 -11.20
C GLU A 33 -7.57 0.26 -11.48
N ASP A 34 -8.83 -0.06 -11.18
CA ASP A 34 -9.99 0.78 -11.41
C ASP A 34 -9.94 2.03 -10.53
N GLN A 35 -9.63 1.87 -9.24
CA GLN A 35 -9.49 2.97 -8.30
C GLN A 35 -8.43 3.96 -8.79
N TYR A 36 -7.23 3.48 -9.10
CA TYR A 36 -6.14 4.38 -9.46
C TYR A 36 -6.30 4.96 -10.85
N SER A 37 -6.94 4.24 -11.76
CA SER A 37 -7.29 4.79 -13.06
C SER A 37 -8.24 5.98 -12.92
N ALA A 38 -9.09 6.05 -11.89
CA ALA A 38 -10.02 7.17 -11.74
C ALA A 38 -9.34 8.50 -11.32
N TYR A 39 -8.08 8.49 -10.89
CA TYR A 39 -7.37 9.72 -10.50
C TYR A 39 -6.99 10.57 -11.71
N VAL A 40 -7.28 11.86 -11.60
CA VAL A 40 -6.82 12.90 -12.54
C VAL A 40 -5.78 13.75 -11.82
N LEU A 41 -4.61 13.89 -12.42
CA LEU A 41 -3.56 14.78 -11.97
C LEU A 41 -3.84 16.18 -12.52
N GLU A 42 -4.54 17.00 -11.73
CA GLU A 42 -4.97 18.34 -12.11
C GLU A 42 -3.81 19.24 -12.58
N GLN A 43 -2.60 19.02 -12.06
CA GLN A 43 -1.41 19.82 -12.40
C GLN A 43 -0.97 19.67 -13.86
N VAL A 44 -1.31 18.54 -14.49
CA VAL A 44 -0.92 18.20 -15.87
C VAL A 44 -2.11 17.78 -16.74
N ASP A 45 -3.34 17.83 -16.18
CA ASP A 45 -4.59 17.36 -16.79
C ASP A 45 -4.49 15.94 -17.39
N MET A 46 -3.81 15.04 -16.67
CA MET A 46 -3.60 13.66 -17.10
C MET A 46 -4.25 12.67 -16.15
N LYS A 47 -4.89 11.64 -16.71
CA LYS A 47 -5.42 10.51 -15.96
C LYS A 47 -4.31 9.51 -15.65
N ILE A 48 -4.25 9.01 -14.42
CA ILE A 48 -3.29 7.96 -14.05
C ILE A 48 -3.60 6.68 -14.83
N ASN A 49 -2.56 6.02 -15.34
CA ASN A 49 -2.68 4.69 -15.93
C ASN A 49 -2.59 3.63 -14.83
N GLY A 50 -3.73 3.30 -14.22
CA GLY A 50 -3.80 2.35 -13.10
C GLY A 50 -3.24 0.96 -13.43
N ARG A 51 -3.29 0.54 -14.70
CA ARG A 51 -2.72 -0.75 -15.16
C ARG A 51 -1.20 -0.77 -15.07
N SER A 52 -0.57 0.35 -15.43
CA SER A 52 0.88 0.51 -15.42
C SER A 52 1.40 0.60 -13.98
N THR A 53 0.72 1.37 -13.13
CA THR A 53 1.10 1.57 -11.72
C THR A 53 0.63 0.45 -10.78
N LYS A 54 -0.17 -0.50 -11.27
CA LYS A 54 -0.82 -1.56 -10.46
C LYS A 54 0.10 -2.29 -9.48
N GLY A 55 1.33 -2.59 -9.90
CA GLY A 55 2.30 -3.33 -9.08
C GLY A 55 2.67 -2.56 -7.82
N GLU A 56 3.15 -1.33 -8.02
CA GLU A 56 3.50 -0.42 -6.93
C GLU A 56 2.28 -0.07 -6.07
N ASN A 57 1.13 0.20 -6.69
CA ASN A 57 -0.10 0.49 -5.93
C ASN A 57 -0.51 -0.67 -5.00
N ILE A 58 -0.34 -1.93 -5.43
CA ILE A 58 -0.56 -3.09 -4.58
C ILE A 58 0.49 -3.18 -3.48
N ALA A 59 1.76 -2.89 -3.79
CA ALA A 59 2.84 -2.90 -2.82
C ALA A 59 2.63 -1.82 -1.74
N ASP A 60 2.26 -0.60 -2.10
CA ASP A 60 2.00 0.52 -1.18
C ASP A 60 0.83 0.21 -0.24
N ASN A 61 -0.32 -0.22 -0.80
CA ASN A 61 -1.50 -0.58 -0.02
C ASN A 61 -1.23 -1.79 0.89
N GLY A 62 -0.52 -2.79 0.36
CA GLY A 62 -0.13 -3.98 1.11
C GLY A 62 0.83 -3.66 2.25
N GLY A 63 1.88 -2.89 1.96
CA GLY A 63 2.91 -2.47 2.88
C GLY A 63 2.34 -1.65 4.03
N LEU A 64 1.52 -0.63 3.73
CA LEU A 64 0.87 0.19 4.74
C LEU A 64 -0.02 -0.65 5.67
N LYS A 65 -0.82 -1.56 5.10
CA LYS A 65 -1.70 -2.45 5.88
C LYS A 65 -0.91 -3.36 6.80
N GLN A 66 0.19 -3.95 6.33
CA GLN A 66 1.04 -4.82 7.14
C GLN A 66 1.78 -4.04 8.23
N ALA A 67 2.34 -2.87 7.89
CA ALA A 67 3.02 -2.00 8.83
C ALA A 67 2.09 -1.54 9.96
N TYR A 68 0.86 -1.12 9.64
CA TYR A 68 -0.12 -0.74 10.65
C TYR A 68 -0.53 -1.93 11.53
N SER A 69 -0.72 -3.10 10.94
CA SER A 69 -1.03 -4.33 11.68
C SER A 69 0.10 -4.70 12.65
N ALA A 70 1.37 -4.56 12.23
CA ALA A 70 2.54 -4.75 13.06
C ALA A 70 2.61 -3.69 14.18
N TYR A 71 2.34 -2.42 13.87
CA TYR A 71 2.27 -1.33 14.85
C TYR A 71 1.21 -1.62 15.92
N LYS A 72 -0.02 -2.01 15.57
CA LYS A 72 -1.05 -2.37 16.55
C LYS A 72 -0.68 -3.60 17.38
N LYS A 73 0.03 -4.57 16.80
CA LYS A 73 0.56 -5.71 17.56
C LYS A 73 1.61 -5.27 18.59
N TYR A 74 2.49 -4.36 18.20
CA TYR A 74 3.50 -3.78 19.09
C TYR A 74 2.87 -2.95 20.23
N GLU A 75 1.92 -2.09 19.91
CA GLU A 75 1.21 -1.24 20.87
C GLU A 75 0.49 -2.06 21.94
N ARG A 76 -0.06 -3.23 21.60
CA ARG A 76 -0.70 -4.14 22.56
C ARG A 76 0.27 -4.66 23.62
N SER A 77 1.55 -4.87 23.28
CA SER A 77 2.58 -5.29 24.24
C SER A 77 3.35 -4.11 24.85
N HIS A 78 3.28 -2.93 24.23
CA HIS A 78 3.98 -1.70 24.64
C HIS A 78 3.01 -0.51 24.58
N PRO A 79 2.04 -0.43 25.50
CA PRO A 79 1.05 0.63 25.46
C PRO A 79 1.73 1.99 25.70
N GLN A 80 1.48 2.93 24.78
CA GLN A 80 1.94 4.31 24.89
C GLN A 80 0.74 5.20 25.22
N TYR A 81 0.83 5.91 26.34
CA TYR A 81 -0.25 6.80 26.81
C TYR A 81 0.07 8.28 26.58
N THR A 82 1.34 8.59 26.36
CA THR A 82 1.81 9.97 26.19
C THR A 82 1.73 10.37 24.73
N LEU A 83 0.82 11.30 24.43
CA LEU A 83 0.75 11.92 23.10
C LEU A 83 1.95 12.83 22.85
N LEU A 84 2.27 13.04 21.57
CA LEU A 84 3.36 13.90 21.17
C LEU A 84 3.05 15.36 21.56
N PRO A 85 3.93 16.07 22.28
CA PRO A 85 3.68 17.46 22.66
C PRO A 85 3.62 18.37 21.42
N GLY A 86 2.77 19.39 21.48
CA GLY A 86 2.64 20.37 20.40
C GLY A 86 1.73 19.96 19.23
N VAL A 87 1.22 18.73 19.21
CA VAL A 87 0.22 18.27 18.23
C VAL A 87 -0.90 17.50 18.92
N ASN A 88 -2.15 17.86 18.63
CA ASN A 88 -3.32 17.19 19.21
C ASN A 88 -3.75 16.00 18.33
N LEU A 89 -2.89 14.99 18.23
CA LEU A 89 -3.10 13.79 17.41
C LEU A 89 -2.85 12.52 18.22
N THR A 90 -3.66 11.49 17.98
CA THR A 90 -3.45 10.15 18.54
C THR A 90 -2.27 9.45 17.86
N HIS A 91 -1.73 8.41 18.49
CA HIS A 91 -0.67 7.63 17.85
C HIS A 91 -1.10 6.96 16.53
N ASP A 92 -2.36 6.54 16.41
CA ASP A 92 -2.91 6.02 15.15
C ASP A 92 -2.95 7.11 14.07
N GLN A 93 -3.36 8.34 14.41
CA GLN A 93 -3.33 9.46 13.47
C GLN A 93 -1.89 9.84 13.09
N LEU A 94 -0.96 9.84 14.05
CA LEU A 94 0.45 10.13 13.82
C LEU A 94 1.09 9.08 12.91
N PHE A 95 0.71 7.80 13.01
CA PHE A 95 1.18 6.74 12.12
C PHE A 95 0.86 7.07 10.65
N PHE A 96 -0.40 7.39 10.36
CA PHE A 96 -0.81 7.72 8.98
C PHE A 96 -0.29 9.09 8.52
N LEU A 97 -0.17 10.06 9.43
CA LEU A 97 0.46 11.35 9.12
C LEU A 97 1.93 11.16 8.73
N ASN A 98 2.68 10.36 9.48
CA ASN A 98 4.07 10.08 9.19
C ASN A 98 4.23 9.33 7.86
N TYR A 99 3.36 8.35 7.58
CA TYR A 99 3.33 7.70 6.27
C TYR A 99 3.10 8.71 5.15
N ALA A 100 2.11 9.61 5.28
CA ALA A 100 1.82 10.63 4.27
C ALA A 100 2.98 11.61 4.05
N GLN A 101 3.72 11.97 5.11
CA GLN A 101 4.87 12.87 5.02
C GLN A 101 6.01 12.32 4.17
N VAL A 102 6.19 10.99 4.08
CA VAL A 102 7.19 10.36 3.21
C VAL A 102 6.88 10.60 1.73
N TRP A 103 5.60 10.74 1.38
CA TRP A 103 5.13 10.95 0.01
C TRP A 103 4.98 12.43 -0.35
N LEU A 104 5.19 13.34 0.61
CA LEU A 104 5.45 14.72 0.25
C LEU A 104 6.73 14.69 -0.58
N LEU A 105 6.61 15.10 -1.85
CA LEU A 105 7.78 15.37 -2.68
C LEU A 105 8.67 16.29 -1.85
N GLN A 106 9.78 15.74 -1.36
CA GLN A 106 10.87 16.51 -0.83
C GLN A 106 11.41 17.28 -2.04
N ILE A 107 10.80 18.45 -2.27
CA ILE A 107 11.40 19.50 -3.09
C ILE A 107 12.74 19.73 -2.39
N CYS A 108 13.82 19.25 -3.01
CA CYS A 108 15.13 19.80 -2.73
C CYS A 108 15.06 21.32 -2.82
#